data_AF-A0A1B6E2W2-F1
#
_entry.id   AF-A0A1B6E2W2-F1
#
_cell.length_a   1.000
_cell.length_b   1.000
_cell.length_c   1.000
_cell.angle_alpha   90.00
_cell.angle_beta   90.00
_cell.angle_gamma   90.00
#
_symmetry.space_group_name_H-M   'P 1'
#
loop_
_entity.id
_entity.type
_entity.pdbx_description
1 polymer ?
#
loop_
_entity_poly.entity_id
_entity_poly.type
_entity_poly.pdbx_seq_one_letter_code
_entity_poly.pdbx_strand_id
1 'polypeptide(L)'
;SASFSSRLRAFISISLLAIQDMEEEGDEEEDVMRCLKSFELANKEDLKKMIHQIQTRIERTRQKIVAANTADDSLIEETKPKGSKQILSPKDEEEFKHYISGIRKKREEILDHRNIRRQRRQDMAKRRTVAAQERMRLISQLARKEKKDDDFGLRDEDWDVYKAINKEGGDTDSDEETERLLELEDILRTHDPLFLDGNGGDMVTAPAEAHQLHVGVERLRVPELLFQPSMIGCSQAGLAETIEFVLKSYTDSVSSSIVKNVYLTGGCSLIPGLVKRVVKELQEMRPFKSEFKVNVSKDPTLDAWLGAKDFALSEYFPKYTISRQEYLDKGGEYLKEHYASNIYLPSPMPLSLVDSINNATIIVQEDIEIDVI
;
A
#
# COMPACT_ATOMS: atom_id res chain seq x y z
N SER A 1 14.74 11.42 -20.49
CA SER A 1 16.06 10.74 -20.43
C SER A 1 17.01 11.31 -19.36
N ALA A 2 16.91 12.60 -18.98
CA ALA A 2 17.80 13.22 -17.99
C ALA A 2 17.69 12.63 -16.55
N SER A 3 16.49 12.31 -16.08
CA SER A 3 16.24 11.71 -14.75
C SER A 3 16.82 10.30 -14.58
N PHE A 4 16.78 9.48 -15.64
CA PHE A 4 17.40 8.15 -15.63
C PHE A 4 18.92 8.25 -15.60
N SER A 5 19.50 9.21 -16.33
CA SER A 5 20.95 9.44 -16.33
C SER A 5 21.46 9.98 -14.99
N SER A 6 20.69 10.81 -14.29
CA SER A 6 21.09 11.32 -12.96
C SER A 6 21.00 10.24 -11.89
N ARG A 7 19.93 9.42 -11.89
CA ARG A 7 19.78 8.28 -10.97
C ARG A 7 20.85 7.22 -11.18
N LEU A 8 21.17 6.90 -12.44
CA LEU A 8 22.24 5.96 -12.78
C LEU A 8 23.62 6.48 -12.33
N ARG A 9 23.90 7.78 -12.46
CA ARG A 9 25.15 8.39 -11.97
C ARG A 9 25.25 8.41 -10.44
N ALA A 10 24.14 8.68 -9.76
CA ALA A 10 24.09 8.63 -8.29
C ALA A 10 24.35 7.21 -7.78
N PHE A 11 23.73 6.21 -8.41
CA PHE A 11 23.95 4.80 -8.08
C PHE A 11 25.41 4.39 -8.27
N ILE A 12 26.02 4.73 -9.41
CA ILE A 12 27.45 4.45 -9.68
C ILE A 12 28.35 5.15 -8.65
N SER A 13 28.05 6.40 -8.26
CA SER A 13 28.85 7.11 -7.25
C SER A 13 28.78 6.45 -5.87
N ILE A 14 27.60 5.98 -5.46
CA ILE A 14 27.41 5.30 -4.17
C ILE A 14 28.13 3.96 -4.16
N SER A 15 28.03 3.18 -5.24
CA SER A 15 28.72 1.90 -5.34
C SER A 15 30.25 2.02 -5.35
N LEU A 16 30.81 3.07 -5.98
CA LEU A 16 32.26 3.29 -5.96
C LEU A 16 32.77 3.76 -4.58
N LEU A 17 31.98 4.54 -3.84
CA LEU A 17 32.30 4.92 -2.45
C LEU A 17 32.25 3.71 -1.52
N ALA A 18 31.25 2.83 -1.66
CA ALA A 18 31.18 1.59 -0.88
C ALA A 18 32.41 0.69 -1.11
N ILE A 19 32.97 0.67 -2.32
CA ILE A 19 34.22 -0.09 -2.60
C ILE A 19 35.43 0.57 -1.92
N GLN A 20 35.44 1.90 -1.78
CA GLN A 20 36.48 2.60 -1.02
C GLN A 20 36.34 2.34 0.48
N ASP A 21 35.12 2.30 1.02
CA ASP A 21 34.88 2.03 2.44
C ASP A 21 35.32 0.60 2.82
N MET A 22 35.04 -0.40 1.97
CA MET A 22 35.56 -1.77 2.12
C MET A 22 37.11 -1.83 2.10
N GLU A 23 37.78 -0.93 1.36
CA GLU A 23 39.24 -0.81 1.37
C GLU A 23 39.76 -0.21 2.69
N GLU A 24 39.04 0.76 3.26
CA GLU A 24 39.42 1.46 4.50
C GLU A 24 39.15 0.61 5.76
N GLU A 25 38.13 -0.24 5.73
CA GLU A 25 37.77 -1.17 6.82
C GLU A 25 38.65 -2.44 6.86
N GLY A 26 39.44 -2.69 5.82
CA GLY A 26 40.44 -3.77 5.78
C GLY A 26 39.90 -5.14 5.37
N ASP A 27 38.83 -5.16 4.56
CA ASP A 27 38.23 -6.38 4.04
C ASP A 27 39.18 -7.18 3.11
N GLU A 28 38.87 -8.48 2.90
CA GLU A 28 39.71 -9.41 2.14
C GLU A 28 40.05 -8.89 0.73
N GLU A 29 41.35 -8.85 0.37
CA GLU A 29 41.80 -8.25 -0.90
C GLU A 29 41.19 -8.92 -2.15
N GLU A 30 40.77 -10.18 -2.06
CA GLU A 30 40.11 -10.90 -3.15
C GLU A 30 38.72 -10.34 -3.48
N ASP A 31 37.96 -9.91 -2.47
CA ASP A 31 36.61 -9.37 -2.64
C ASP A 31 36.64 -7.94 -3.19
N VAL A 32 37.57 -7.12 -2.70
CA VAL A 32 37.83 -5.78 -3.26
C VAL A 32 38.24 -5.88 -4.73
N MET A 33 39.10 -6.83 -5.09
CA MET A 33 39.52 -7.06 -6.48
C MET A 33 38.39 -7.57 -7.39
N ARG A 34 37.46 -8.35 -6.84
CA ARG A 34 36.26 -8.80 -7.56
C ARG A 34 35.31 -7.63 -7.85
N CYS A 35 35.10 -6.76 -6.87
CA CYS A 35 34.29 -5.55 -7.02
C CYS A 35 34.92 -4.56 -8.02
N LEU A 36 36.23 -4.35 -7.99
CA LEU A 36 36.94 -3.51 -8.96
C LEU A 36 36.78 -3.99 -10.40
N LYS A 37 36.86 -5.30 -10.64
CA LYS A 37 36.62 -5.89 -11.97
C LYS A 37 35.21 -5.66 -12.49
N SER A 38 34.20 -5.61 -11.62
CA SER A 38 32.81 -5.33 -12.02
C SER A 38 32.62 -3.92 -12.59
N PHE A 39 33.50 -2.99 -12.22
CA PHE A 39 33.54 -1.62 -12.73
C PHE A 39 34.66 -1.39 -13.78
N GLU A 40 35.26 -2.47 -14.31
CA GLU A 40 36.36 -2.44 -15.30
C GLU A 40 37.62 -1.70 -14.80
N LEU A 41 37.83 -1.65 -13.48
CA LEU A 41 39.00 -1.00 -12.88
C LEU A 41 40.10 -2.02 -12.59
N ALA A 42 41.33 -1.70 -13.02
CA ALA A 42 42.47 -2.61 -12.89
C ALA A 42 43.19 -2.47 -11.54
N ASN A 43 43.26 -1.25 -11.00
CA ASN A 43 44.04 -0.93 -9.80
C ASN A 43 43.28 0.00 -8.83
N LYS A 44 43.63 -0.08 -7.55
CA LYS A 44 43.10 0.79 -6.47
C LYS A 44 43.29 2.30 -6.77
N GLU A 45 44.37 2.66 -7.46
CA GLU A 45 44.61 4.05 -7.89
C GLU A 45 43.58 4.56 -8.92
N ASP A 46 43.06 3.66 -9.75
CA ASP A 46 42.11 4.05 -10.81
C ASP A 46 40.71 4.25 -10.24
N LEU A 47 40.35 3.52 -9.16
CA LEU A 47 39.15 3.79 -8.36
C LEU A 47 39.19 5.21 -7.78
N LYS A 48 40.28 5.58 -7.12
CA LYS A 48 40.44 6.92 -6.52
C LYS A 48 40.39 8.03 -7.56
N LYS A 49 41.00 7.81 -8.75
CA LYS A 49 40.89 8.75 -9.88
C LYS A 49 39.45 8.88 -10.40
N MET A 50 38.72 7.78 -10.50
CA MET A 50 37.34 7.77 -11.00
C MET A 50 36.38 8.47 -10.03
N ILE A 51 36.50 8.21 -8.72
CA ILE A 51 35.74 8.91 -7.67
C ILE A 51 36.00 10.42 -7.73
N HIS A 52 37.27 10.82 -7.83
CA HIS A 52 37.63 12.24 -7.94
C HIS A 52 37.07 12.91 -9.22
N GLN A 53 37.08 12.21 -10.36
CA GLN A 53 36.49 12.71 -11.61
C GLN A 53 34.96 12.88 -11.51
N ILE A 54 34.28 11.98 -10.81
CA ILE A 54 32.83 12.06 -10.60
C ILE A 54 32.50 13.20 -9.64
N GLN A 55 33.21 13.32 -8.52
CA GLN A 55 33.01 14.40 -7.55
C GLN A 55 33.26 15.79 -8.16
N THR A 56 34.34 15.96 -8.94
CA THR A 56 34.62 17.24 -9.63
C THR A 56 33.57 17.58 -10.68
N ARG A 57 32.96 16.58 -11.34
CA ARG A 57 31.81 16.80 -12.22
C ARG A 57 30.56 17.22 -11.46
N ILE A 58 30.26 16.57 -10.34
CA ILE A 58 29.12 16.93 -9.48
C ILE A 58 29.27 18.37 -8.99
N GLU A 59 30.47 18.76 -8.53
CA GLU A 59 30.73 20.11 -8.04
C GLU A 59 30.63 21.16 -9.15
N ARG A 60 31.12 20.87 -10.38
CA ARG A 60 30.89 21.74 -11.54
C ARG A 60 29.42 21.87 -11.89
N THR A 61 28.64 20.80 -11.79
CA THR A 61 27.19 20.85 -12.03
C THR A 61 26.48 21.65 -10.95
N ARG A 62 26.87 21.50 -9.68
CA ARG A 62 26.37 22.28 -8.55
C ARG A 62 26.69 23.77 -8.71
N GLN A 63 27.92 24.11 -9.07
CA GLN A 63 28.33 25.48 -9.36
C GLN A 63 27.57 26.08 -10.54
N LYS A 64 27.27 25.29 -11.59
CA LYS A 64 26.42 25.74 -12.71
C LYS A 64 24.98 25.99 -12.29
N ILE A 65 24.42 25.18 -11.40
CA ILE A 65 23.06 25.39 -10.84
C ILE A 65 23.04 26.66 -9.98
N VAL A 66 24.04 26.85 -9.12
CA VAL A 66 24.15 28.07 -8.29
C VAL A 66 24.38 29.31 -9.16
N ALA A 67 25.20 29.22 -10.21
CA ALA A 67 25.42 30.30 -11.17
C ALA A 67 24.17 30.62 -12.00
N ALA A 68 23.37 29.63 -12.37
CA ALA A 68 22.08 29.83 -13.04
C ALA A 68 21.08 30.54 -12.11
N ASN A 69 21.02 30.14 -10.84
CA ASN A 69 20.15 30.77 -9.85
C ASN A 69 20.60 32.19 -9.45
N THR A 70 21.90 32.49 -9.49
CA THR A 70 22.43 33.84 -9.21
C THR A 70 22.39 34.77 -10.42
N ALA A 71 22.33 34.23 -11.64
CA ALA A 71 22.12 35.02 -12.85
C ALA A 71 20.67 35.55 -12.95
N ASP A 72 19.68 34.77 -12.52
CA ASP A 72 18.28 35.21 -12.43
C ASP A 72 18.02 36.27 -11.34
N ASP A 73 18.86 36.31 -10.30
CA ASP A 73 18.75 37.29 -9.19
C ASP A 73 19.29 38.69 -9.53
N SER A 74 19.93 38.88 -10.70
CA SER A 74 20.52 40.16 -11.12
C SER A 74 19.56 41.09 -11.89
N LEU A 75 18.29 40.68 -12.07
CA LEU A 75 17.28 41.45 -12.82
C LEU A 75 15.91 41.59 -12.13
N ILE A 76 15.80 41.33 -10.82
CA ILE A 76 14.55 41.56 -10.08
C ILE A 76 14.84 42.33 -8.78
N GLU A 77 14.62 43.65 -8.83
CA GLU A 77 14.49 44.49 -7.64
C GLU A 77 13.06 44.35 -7.10
N GLU A 78 12.71 43.23 -6.44
CA GLU A 78 11.48 43.13 -5.64
C GLU A 78 11.66 42.26 -4.36
N THR A 79 11.67 42.98 -3.24
CA THR A 79 11.23 42.64 -1.86
C THR A 79 11.44 41.22 -1.27
N LYS A 80 12.21 41.20 -0.18
CA LYS A 80 12.37 40.12 0.83
C LYS A 80 11.16 39.19 1.01
N PRO A 81 11.35 37.85 1.10
CA PRO A 81 10.31 36.94 1.53
C PRO A 81 9.97 37.19 3.00
N LYS A 82 8.75 37.69 3.26
CA LYS A 82 8.16 37.63 4.60
C LYS A 82 7.84 36.16 4.89
N GLY A 83 8.28 35.72 6.07
CA GLY A 83 8.23 34.33 6.51
C GLY A 83 6.88 33.64 6.35
N SER A 84 6.97 32.31 6.34
CA SER A 84 5.89 31.34 6.54
C SER A 84 4.65 31.95 7.20
N LYS A 85 3.59 32.17 6.40
CA LYS A 85 2.26 32.33 6.98
C LYS A 85 1.88 30.97 7.55
N GLN A 86 2.06 30.81 8.87
CA GLN A 86 1.27 29.86 9.63
C GLN A 86 -0.18 30.09 9.24
N ILE A 87 -0.78 29.08 8.60
CA ILE A 87 -2.22 29.06 8.38
C ILE A 87 -2.82 28.88 9.76
N LEU A 88 -3.26 29.99 10.35
CA LEU A 88 -4.02 29.99 11.59
C LEU A 88 -5.27 29.15 11.36
N SER A 89 -5.42 28.06 12.11
CA SER A 89 -6.71 27.41 12.31
C SER A 89 -7.66 28.45 12.93
N PRO A 90 -8.73 28.88 12.24
CA PRO A 90 -9.70 29.83 12.80
C PRO A 90 -10.32 29.26 14.07
N LYS A 91 -10.39 30.07 15.13
CA LYS A 91 -10.92 29.64 16.44
C LYS A 91 -12.45 29.65 16.50
N ASP A 92 -13.09 30.36 15.58
CA ASP A 92 -14.54 30.56 15.53
C ASP A 92 -15.20 29.81 14.36
N GLU A 93 -16.32 29.12 14.62
CA GLU A 93 -16.98 28.21 13.66
C GLU A 93 -17.49 28.94 12.39
N GLU A 94 -17.89 30.21 12.52
CA GLU A 94 -18.35 31.02 11.39
C GLU A 94 -17.21 31.50 10.50
N GLU A 95 -16.07 31.87 11.09
CA GLU A 95 -14.86 32.23 10.34
C GLU A 95 -14.30 31.03 9.59
N PHE A 96 -14.37 29.84 10.20
CA PHE A 96 -13.98 28.58 9.57
C PHE A 96 -14.86 28.26 8.35
N LYS A 97 -16.18 28.42 8.46
CA LYS A 97 -17.10 28.23 7.32
C LYS A 97 -16.80 29.22 6.19
N HIS A 98 -16.51 30.49 6.52
CA HIS A 98 -16.12 31.49 5.53
C HIS A 98 -14.76 31.14 4.88
N TYR A 99 -13.80 30.64 5.66
CA TYR A 99 -12.51 30.17 5.15
C TYR A 99 -12.67 29.02 4.14
N ILE A 100 -13.44 27.98 4.48
CA ILE A 100 -13.72 26.84 3.58
C ILE A 100 -14.46 27.31 2.32
N SER A 101 -15.41 28.23 2.43
CA SER A 101 -16.08 28.84 1.28
C SER A 101 -15.09 29.59 0.37
N GLY A 102 -14.13 30.31 0.95
CA GLY A 102 -13.06 30.99 0.21
C GLY A 102 -12.12 30.02 -0.51
N ILE A 103 -11.80 28.87 0.10
CA ILE A 103 -11.00 27.80 -0.53
C ILE A 103 -11.76 27.18 -1.72
N ARG A 104 -13.06 26.90 -1.57
CA ARG A 104 -13.91 26.41 -2.66
C ARG A 104 -13.92 27.37 -3.85
N LYS A 105 -14.09 28.68 -3.60
CA LYS A 105 -14.08 29.70 -4.64
C LYS A 105 -12.77 29.76 -5.41
N LYS A 106 -11.63 29.69 -4.70
CA LYS A 106 -10.30 29.66 -5.34
C LYS A 106 -10.11 28.42 -6.22
N ARG A 107 -10.60 27.26 -5.77
CA ARG A 107 -10.58 26.02 -6.57
C ARG A 107 -11.44 26.15 -7.83
N GLU A 108 -12.65 26.70 -7.69
CA GLU A 108 -13.56 26.95 -8.80
C GLU A 108 -12.96 27.91 -9.84
N GLU A 109 -12.33 29.00 -9.40
CA GLU A 109 -11.63 29.95 -10.28
C GLU A 109 -10.52 29.26 -11.10
N ILE A 110 -9.72 28.37 -10.49
CA ILE A 110 -8.68 27.61 -11.20
C ILE A 110 -9.31 26.65 -12.23
N LEU A 111 -10.36 25.94 -11.85
CA LEU A 111 -11.06 25.01 -12.74
C LEU A 111 -11.73 25.71 -13.92
N ASP A 112 -12.34 26.87 -13.68
CA ASP A 112 -12.95 27.70 -14.73
C ASP A 112 -11.90 28.25 -15.69
N HIS A 113 -10.77 28.75 -15.18
CA HIS A 113 -9.66 29.15 -16.02
C HIS A 113 -9.16 28.00 -16.91
N ARG A 114 -9.04 26.79 -16.35
CA ARG A 114 -8.65 25.58 -17.11
C ARG A 114 -9.70 25.18 -18.15
N ASN A 115 -10.98 25.23 -17.81
CA ASN A 115 -12.09 24.92 -18.71
C ASN A 115 -12.21 25.93 -19.85
N ILE A 116 -12.07 27.23 -19.57
CA ILE A 116 -12.06 28.30 -20.57
C ILE A 116 -10.88 28.10 -21.53
N ARG A 117 -9.67 27.82 -21.03
CA ARG A 117 -8.50 27.52 -21.87
C ARG A 117 -8.73 26.27 -22.73
N ARG A 118 -9.29 25.21 -22.15
CA ARG A 118 -9.64 23.97 -22.86
C ARG A 118 -10.68 24.21 -23.96
N GLN A 119 -11.72 25.00 -23.68
CA GLN A 119 -12.76 25.36 -24.65
C GLN A 119 -12.19 26.24 -25.77
N ARG A 120 -11.38 27.25 -25.43
CA ARG A 120 -10.65 28.06 -26.43
C ARG A 120 -9.78 27.18 -27.32
N ARG A 121 -9.01 26.24 -26.77
CA ARG A 121 -8.20 25.29 -27.53
C ARG A 121 -9.05 24.44 -28.49
N GLN A 122 -10.21 23.96 -28.05
CA GLN A 122 -11.15 23.23 -28.90
C GLN A 122 -11.73 24.11 -30.02
N ASP A 123 -12.04 25.38 -29.73
CA ASP A 123 -12.58 26.31 -30.72
C ASP A 123 -11.52 26.77 -31.73
N MET A 124 -10.25 26.87 -31.34
CA MET A 124 -9.12 27.08 -32.27
C MET A 124 -8.84 25.86 -33.16
N ALA A 125 -9.17 24.64 -32.70
CA ALA A 125 -9.00 23.41 -33.47
C ALA A 125 -10.13 23.17 -34.48
N LYS A 126 -11.32 23.73 -34.27
CA LYS A 126 -12.46 23.63 -35.20
C LYS A 126 -12.24 24.54 -36.41
N ARG A 127 -12.29 23.97 -37.61
CA ARG A 127 -11.98 24.63 -38.90
C ARG A 127 -12.95 25.75 -39.36
N ARG A 128 -14.06 25.99 -38.65
CA ARG A 128 -15.16 26.90 -39.05
C ARG A 128 -15.54 27.92 -37.97
N THR A 129 -14.65 28.24 -37.05
CA THR A 129 -14.88 29.24 -35.99
C THR A 129 -14.35 30.63 -36.42
N VAL A 130 -14.90 31.69 -35.81
CA VAL A 130 -14.46 33.08 -36.06
C VAL A 130 -12.95 33.24 -35.82
N ALA A 131 -12.42 32.58 -34.79
CA ALA A 131 -11.00 32.57 -34.49
C ALA A 131 -10.15 31.86 -35.56
N ALA A 132 -10.67 30.79 -36.18
CA ALA A 132 -10.02 30.16 -37.33
C ALA A 132 -10.05 31.06 -38.59
N GLN A 133 -11.11 31.85 -38.77
CA GLN A 133 -11.22 32.84 -39.85
C GLN A 133 -10.25 34.01 -39.65
N GLU A 134 -10.09 34.51 -38.42
CA GLU A 134 -9.10 35.55 -38.09
C GLU A 134 -7.66 35.06 -38.29
N ARG A 135 -7.35 33.81 -37.88
CA ARG A 135 -6.07 33.16 -38.19
C ARG A 135 -5.83 33.08 -39.70
N MET A 136 -6.83 32.65 -40.48
CA MET A 136 -6.70 32.52 -41.93
C MET A 136 -6.58 33.89 -42.62
N ARG A 137 -7.24 34.93 -42.08
CA ARG A 137 -7.08 36.32 -42.54
C ARG A 137 -5.67 36.86 -42.29
N LEU A 138 -5.11 36.61 -41.10
CA LEU A 138 -3.73 36.98 -40.75
C LEU A 138 -2.72 36.25 -41.65
N ILE A 139 -2.86 34.93 -41.80
CA ILE A 139 -2.00 34.11 -42.68
C ILE A 139 -2.10 34.59 -44.14
N SER A 140 -3.30 34.93 -44.62
CA SER A 140 -3.51 35.43 -45.98
C SER A 140 -2.93 36.83 -46.21
N GLN A 141 -2.94 37.70 -45.19
CA GLN A 141 -2.28 39.01 -45.25
C GLN A 141 -0.76 38.89 -45.29
N LEU A 142 -0.19 37.92 -44.55
CA LEU A 142 1.23 37.59 -44.59
C LEU A 142 1.65 36.97 -45.94
N ALA A 143 0.88 36.02 -46.47
CA ALA A 143 1.16 35.35 -47.75
C ALA A 143 1.02 36.27 -48.98
N ARG A 144 0.39 37.44 -48.86
CA ARG A 144 0.31 38.43 -49.97
C ARG A 144 1.63 39.16 -50.22
N LYS A 145 2.59 39.10 -49.31
CA LYS A 145 3.80 39.95 -49.35
C LYS A 145 4.94 39.37 -50.20
N GLU A 146 4.96 38.07 -50.47
CA GLU A 146 6.03 37.44 -51.28
C GLU A 146 5.44 36.45 -52.29
N LYS A 147 5.61 36.73 -53.59
CA LYS A 147 5.12 35.90 -54.70
C LYS A 147 6.26 35.29 -55.52
N LYS A 148 7.43 35.16 -54.93
CA LYS A 148 8.59 34.53 -55.55
C LYS A 148 9.48 33.95 -54.44
N ASP A 149 9.54 32.63 -54.45
CA ASP A 149 10.34 31.74 -53.60
C ASP A 149 9.87 31.62 -52.13
N ASP A 150 9.40 30.42 -51.79
CA ASP A 150 8.86 30.03 -50.48
C ASP A 150 10.00 29.71 -49.51
N ASP A 151 10.65 30.76 -49.01
CA ASP A 151 11.74 30.73 -48.03
C ASP A 151 11.23 30.89 -46.57
N PHE A 152 9.92 30.67 -46.36
CA PHE A 152 9.25 30.89 -45.08
C PHE A 152 9.77 29.90 -44.02
N GLY A 153 10.42 30.42 -42.97
CA GLY A 153 11.06 29.63 -41.91
C GLY A 153 12.59 29.72 -41.87
N LEU A 154 13.22 30.43 -42.80
CA LEU A 154 14.66 30.71 -42.80
C LEU A 154 15.04 32.01 -42.05
N ARG A 155 14.05 32.83 -41.67
CA ARG A 155 14.24 34.09 -40.92
C ARG A 155 13.66 33.98 -39.51
N ASP A 156 14.37 34.51 -38.52
CA ASP A 156 13.91 34.55 -37.12
C ASP A 156 12.59 35.33 -36.94
N GLU A 157 12.30 36.29 -37.82
CA GLU A 157 11.05 37.06 -37.85
C GLU A 157 9.82 36.20 -38.20
N ASP A 158 10.00 35.07 -38.89
CA ASP A 158 8.91 34.14 -39.20
C ASP A 158 8.45 33.39 -37.93
N TRP A 159 9.30 33.27 -36.91
CA TRP A 159 8.95 32.72 -35.60
C TRP A 159 8.07 33.67 -34.78
N ASP A 160 8.18 34.98 -34.99
CA ASP A 160 7.33 35.95 -34.31
C ASP A 160 5.89 35.91 -34.83
N VAL A 161 5.67 35.46 -36.07
CA VAL A 161 4.35 35.16 -36.61
C VAL A 161 3.72 33.96 -35.90
N TYR A 162 4.49 32.89 -35.66
CA TYR A 162 4.03 31.77 -34.83
C TYR A 162 3.77 32.20 -33.39
N LYS A 163 4.64 33.01 -32.77
CA LYS A 163 4.40 33.55 -31.43
C LYS A 163 3.18 34.47 -31.39
N ALA A 164 2.86 35.22 -32.44
CA ALA A 164 1.67 36.06 -32.48
C ALA A 164 0.38 35.24 -32.69
N ILE A 165 0.43 34.17 -33.49
CA ILE A 165 -0.71 33.26 -33.74
C ILE A 165 -0.95 32.29 -32.56
N ASN A 166 0.11 31.98 -31.81
CA ASN A 166 0.10 31.08 -30.65
C ASN A 166 0.36 31.79 -29.30
N LYS A 167 0.36 33.14 -29.26
CA LYS A 167 0.61 33.94 -28.03
C LYS A 167 -0.34 33.58 -26.90
N GLU A 168 -1.55 33.19 -27.27
CA GLU A 168 -2.65 32.87 -26.36
C GLU A 168 -2.92 31.36 -26.25
N GLY A 169 -2.17 30.55 -26.99
CA GLY A 169 -2.23 29.08 -26.98
C GLY A 169 -1.09 28.45 -26.18
N GLY A 170 -0.52 29.18 -25.22
CA GLY A 170 0.55 28.70 -24.34
C GLY A 170 0.18 27.36 -23.72
N ASP A 171 1.03 26.37 -23.95
CA ASP A 171 0.90 25.02 -23.45
C ASP A 171 1.62 24.90 -22.12
N THR A 172 0.99 25.36 -21.05
CA THR A 172 1.32 24.92 -19.70
C THR A 172 0.11 25.23 -18.83
N ASP A 173 -0.71 24.23 -18.52
CA ASP A 173 -1.26 24.18 -17.17
C ASP A 173 0.02 24.18 -16.32
N SER A 174 0.40 25.34 -15.75
CA SER A 174 1.67 25.45 -15.04
C SER A 174 1.69 24.36 -13.98
N ASP A 175 2.80 23.65 -13.81
CA ASP A 175 2.93 22.68 -12.73
C ASP A 175 2.52 23.32 -11.39
N GLU A 176 2.77 24.63 -11.22
CA GLU A 176 2.30 25.44 -10.09
C GLU A 176 0.76 25.52 -9.95
N GLU A 177 0.00 25.62 -11.04
CA GLU A 177 -1.47 25.64 -10.98
C GLU A 177 -2.01 24.27 -10.58
N THR A 178 -1.36 23.20 -11.03
CA THR A 178 -1.73 21.83 -10.62
C THR A 178 -1.38 21.57 -9.16
N GLU A 179 -0.23 22.04 -8.69
CA GLU A 179 0.17 21.94 -7.28
C GLU A 179 -0.78 22.76 -6.38
N ARG A 180 -1.10 24.00 -6.75
CA ARG A 180 -2.09 24.82 -6.02
C ARG A 180 -3.47 24.17 -5.98
N LEU A 181 -3.89 23.52 -7.06
CA LEU A 181 -5.16 22.78 -7.08
C LEU A 181 -5.11 21.61 -6.09
N LEU A 182 -4.04 20.82 -6.10
CA LEU A 182 -3.85 19.70 -5.15
C LEU A 182 -3.85 20.17 -3.70
N GLU A 183 -3.13 21.26 -3.38
CA GLU A 183 -3.13 21.85 -2.03
C GLU A 183 -4.53 22.26 -1.58
N LEU A 184 -5.31 22.91 -2.45
CA LEU A 184 -6.68 23.31 -2.13
C LEU A 184 -7.60 22.10 -1.95
N GLU A 185 -7.42 21.03 -2.73
CA GLU A 185 -8.20 19.79 -2.59
C GLU A 185 -7.84 19.02 -1.32
N ASP A 186 -6.58 18.98 -0.90
CA ASP A 186 -6.15 18.36 0.36
C ASP A 186 -6.68 19.11 1.59
N ILE A 187 -6.71 20.45 1.53
CA ILE A 187 -7.34 21.27 2.58
C ILE A 187 -8.85 20.98 2.67
N LEU A 188 -9.54 20.84 1.54
CA LEU A 188 -10.97 20.50 1.55
C LEU A 188 -11.22 19.08 2.06
N ARG A 189 -10.40 18.10 1.66
CA ARG A 189 -10.52 16.70 2.10
C ARG A 189 -10.38 16.53 3.61
N THR A 190 -9.50 17.30 4.23
CA THR A 190 -9.22 17.23 5.67
C THR A 190 -10.25 17.95 6.54
N HIS A 191 -10.87 19.01 6.00
CA HIS A 191 -11.70 19.93 6.78
C HIS A 191 -13.19 19.90 6.43
N ASP A 192 -13.57 19.33 5.28
CA ASP A 192 -14.94 19.31 4.79
C ASP A 192 -15.43 17.87 4.56
N PRO A 193 -16.31 17.34 5.42
CA PRO A 193 -16.84 15.98 5.27
C PRO A 193 -17.75 15.80 4.04
N LEU A 194 -18.13 16.89 3.36
CA LEU A 194 -18.93 16.86 2.11
C LEU A 194 -18.07 16.93 0.84
N PHE A 195 -16.75 17.08 0.96
CA PHE A 195 -15.85 17.11 -0.19
C PHE A 195 -15.48 15.69 -0.63
N LEU A 196 -16.14 15.19 -1.67
CA LEU A 196 -15.86 13.88 -2.28
C LEU A 196 -14.99 14.04 -3.52
N ASP A 197 -14.07 13.08 -3.73
CA ASP A 197 -13.06 13.08 -4.79
C ASP A 197 -13.62 13.41 -6.19
N GLY A 198 -12.95 14.33 -6.86
CA GLY A 198 -13.35 14.92 -8.14
C GLY A 198 -13.22 13.99 -9.33
N ASN A 199 -14.16 13.05 -9.49
CA ASN A 199 -14.33 12.32 -10.74
C ASN A 199 -15.76 12.31 -11.31
N GLY A 200 -16.64 13.17 -10.82
CA GLY A 200 -17.97 13.40 -11.39
C GLY A 200 -18.43 14.80 -11.08
N GLY A 201 -18.77 15.56 -12.11
CA GLY A 201 -19.22 16.95 -11.99
C GLY A 201 -20.43 17.11 -11.07
N ASP A 202 -20.59 18.32 -10.54
CA ASP A 202 -21.85 18.89 -10.05
C ASP A 202 -22.90 17.87 -9.58
N MET A 203 -22.62 17.21 -8.47
CA MET A 203 -23.68 16.75 -7.60
C MET A 203 -23.30 17.07 -6.16
N VAL A 204 -24.10 17.95 -5.55
CA VAL A 204 -24.30 17.96 -4.11
C VAL A 204 -24.79 16.56 -3.77
N THR A 205 -23.86 15.67 -3.44
CA THR A 205 -24.16 14.31 -2.99
C THR A 205 -24.94 14.49 -1.70
N ALA A 206 -26.15 13.94 -1.66
CA ALA A 206 -26.95 14.00 -0.44
C ALA A 206 -26.11 13.41 0.71
N PRO A 207 -26.29 13.84 1.97
CA PRO A 207 -25.55 13.28 3.10
C PRO A 207 -25.61 11.74 3.16
N ALA A 208 -26.69 11.14 2.63
CA ALA A 208 -26.86 9.70 2.48
C ALA A 208 -25.93 9.04 1.44
N GLU A 209 -25.47 9.76 0.43
CA GLU A 209 -24.51 9.29 -0.58
C GLU A 209 -23.06 9.43 -0.08
N ALA A 210 -22.77 10.45 0.73
CA ALA A 210 -21.47 10.62 1.39
C ALA A 210 -21.15 9.52 2.43
N HIS A 211 -22.17 8.85 2.98
CA HIS A 211 -22.02 7.79 3.98
C HIS A 211 -22.29 6.38 3.42
N GLN A 212 -21.76 6.06 2.24
CA GLN A 212 -21.88 4.74 1.63
C GLN A 212 -20.57 3.94 1.69
N LEU A 213 -20.65 2.70 2.17
CA LEU A 213 -19.54 1.74 2.10
C LEU A 213 -19.74 0.81 0.89
N HIS A 214 -18.86 0.95 -0.09
CA HIS A 214 -18.84 0.08 -1.26
C HIS A 214 -18.07 -1.20 -0.91
N VAL A 215 -18.77 -2.35 -0.96
CA VAL A 215 -18.17 -3.67 -0.72
C VAL A 215 -18.27 -4.49 -2.00
N GLY A 216 -17.13 -4.67 -2.67
CA GLY A 216 -16.98 -5.42 -3.90
C GLY A 216 -16.29 -6.75 -3.66
N VAL A 217 -14.99 -6.80 -3.95
CA VAL A 217 -14.17 -8.03 -3.90
C VAL A 217 -13.98 -8.57 -2.49
N GLU A 218 -14.16 -7.73 -1.47
CA GLU A 218 -13.99 -8.06 -0.06
C GLU A 218 -14.93 -9.20 0.35
N ARG A 219 -16.14 -9.26 -0.24
CA ARG A 219 -17.12 -10.33 0.00
C ARG A 219 -16.62 -11.72 -0.36
N LEU A 220 -15.67 -11.81 -1.30
CA LEU A 220 -15.04 -13.05 -1.74
C LEU A 220 -13.68 -13.25 -1.08
N ARG A 221 -12.91 -12.17 -0.94
CA ARG A 221 -11.54 -12.21 -0.41
C ARG A 221 -11.50 -12.55 1.07
N VAL A 222 -12.43 -12.03 1.87
CA VAL A 222 -12.43 -12.23 3.32
C VAL A 222 -12.69 -13.70 3.69
N PRO A 223 -13.72 -14.39 3.14
CA PRO A 223 -13.92 -15.81 3.41
C PRO A 223 -12.82 -16.73 2.87
N GLU A 224 -12.13 -16.35 1.80
CA GLU A 224 -11.04 -17.16 1.24
C GLU A 224 -9.87 -17.28 2.21
N LEU A 225 -9.73 -16.40 3.20
CA LEU A 225 -8.72 -16.53 4.27
C LEU A 225 -8.84 -17.83 5.07
N LEU A 226 -10.03 -18.45 5.10
CA LEU A 226 -10.20 -19.78 5.71
C LEU A 226 -9.44 -20.86 4.94
N PHE A 227 -9.18 -20.66 3.65
CA PHE A 227 -8.50 -21.61 2.77
C PHE A 227 -7.08 -21.15 2.40
N GLN A 228 -6.85 -19.84 2.32
CA GLN A 228 -5.57 -19.22 1.97
C GLN A 228 -5.17 -18.14 2.99
N PRO A 229 -4.74 -18.52 4.21
CA PRO A 229 -4.30 -17.57 5.24
C PRO A 229 -3.09 -16.72 4.83
N SER A 230 -2.27 -17.21 3.90
CA SER A 230 -1.08 -16.52 3.39
C SER A 230 -1.38 -15.16 2.73
N MET A 231 -2.62 -14.92 2.30
CA MET A 231 -3.06 -13.64 1.73
C MET A 231 -2.94 -12.45 2.71
N ILE A 232 -2.87 -12.72 4.02
CA ILE A 232 -2.64 -11.74 5.09
C ILE A 232 -1.27 -11.93 5.77
N GLY A 233 -0.39 -12.74 5.18
CA GLY A 233 0.91 -13.07 5.78
C GLY A 233 0.84 -14.06 6.95
N CYS A 234 -0.31 -14.72 7.16
CA CYS A 234 -0.40 -15.79 8.16
C CYS A 234 0.22 -17.07 7.60
N SER A 235 1.22 -17.62 8.30
CA SER A 235 1.94 -18.84 7.92
C SER A 235 1.23 -20.13 8.36
N GLN A 236 0.00 -20.04 8.85
CA GLN A 236 -0.79 -21.22 9.22
C GLN A 236 -1.43 -21.87 8.00
N ALA A 237 -1.68 -23.18 8.10
CA ALA A 237 -2.35 -23.94 7.07
C ALA A 237 -3.82 -23.51 6.92
N GLY A 238 -4.32 -23.56 5.69
CA GLY A 238 -5.74 -23.36 5.42
C GLY A 238 -6.59 -24.53 5.92
N LEU A 239 -7.91 -24.36 5.89
CA LEU A 239 -8.87 -25.39 6.30
C LEU A 239 -8.71 -26.68 5.48
N ALA A 240 -8.53 -26.58 4.17
CA ALA A 240 -8.36 -27.73 3.29
C ALA A 240 -7.08 -28.52 3.62
N GLU A 241 -5.96 -27.83 3.73
CA GLU A 241 -4.66 -28.41 4.11
C GLU A 241 -4.72 -29.05 5.51
N THR A 242 -5.40 -28.39 6.45
CA THR A 242 -5.60 -28.92 7.81
C THR A 242 -6.43 -30.21 7.79
N ILE A 243 -7.52 -30.25 7.01
CA ILE A 243 -8.33 -31.47 6.83
C ILE A 243 -7.45 -32.59 6.26
N GLU A 244 -6.68 -32.30 5.22
CA GLU A 244 -5.80 -33.28 4.58
C GLU A 244 -4.74 -33.82 5.57
N PHE A 245 -4.11 -32.93 6.34
CA PHE A 245 -3.13 -33.29 7.36
C PHE A 245 -3.72 -34.20 8.44
N VAL A 246 -4.92 -33.89 8.93
CA VAL A 246 -5.64 -34.73 9.90
C VAL A 246 -5.96 -36.09 9.28
N LEU A 247 -6.47 -36.14 8.05
CA LEU A 247 -6.82 -37.39 7.38
C LEU A 247 -5.62 -38.29 7.10
N LYS A 248 -4.44 -37.70 6.83
CA LYS A 248 -3.15 -38.40 6.66
C LYS A 248 -2.58 -38.97 7.95
N SER A 249 -3.02 -38.45 9.11
CA SER A 249 -2.59 -38.95 10.43
C SER A 249 -3.29 -40.27 10.81
N TYR A 250 -4.29 -40.69 10.04
CA TYR A 250 -5.01 -41.95 10.24
C TYR A 250 -4.69 -42.97 9.15
N THR A 251 -4.90 -44.25 9.45
CA THR A 251 -4.86 -45.31 8.44
C THR A 251 -5.96 -45.10 7.39
N ASP A 252 -5.74 -45.58 6.16
CA ASP A 252 -6.70 -45.42 5.05
C ASP A 252 -8.12 -45.88 5.40
N SER A 253 -8.24 -46.96 6.18
CA SER A 253 -9.53 -47.50 6.64
C SER A 253 -10.25 -46.52 7.57
N VAL A 254 -9.56 -45.98 8.57
CA VAL A 254 -10.13 -45.04 9.54
C VAL A 254 -10.44 -43.72 8.84
N SER A 255 -9.51 -43.21 8.04
CA SER A 255 -9.66 -42.01 7.22
C SER A 255 -10.91 -42.10 6.33
N SER A 256 -11.13 -43.25 5.68
CA SER A 256 -12.33 -43.50 4.87
C SER A 256 -13.62 -43.63 5.69
N SER A 257 -13.54 -44.02 6.96
CA SER A 257 -14.70 -44.07 7.84
C SER A 257 -15.11 -42.68 8.32
N ILE A 258 -14.14 -41.85 8.70
CA ILE A 258 -14.38 -40.48 9.22
C ILE A 258 -15.08 -39.61 8.17
N VAL A 259 -14.61 -39.64 6.92
CA VAL A 259 -15.17 -38.79 5.85
C VAL A 259 -16.59 -39.16 5.40
N LYS A 260 -17.11 -40.32 5.81
CA LYS A 260 -18.52 -40.69 5.57
C LYS A 260 -19.49 -39.77 6.28
N ASN A 261 -19.05 -39.04 7.31
CA ASN A 261 -19.87 -38.07 7.99
C ASN A 261 -19.03 -36.89 8.49
N VAL A 262 -18.71 -35.96 7.59
CA VAL A 262 -18.13 -34.67 7.95
C VAL A 262 -19.27 -33.73 8.31
N TYR A 263 -19.22 -33.15 9.51
CA TYR A 263 -20.27 -32.27 10.01
C TYR A 263 -19.70 -30.88 10.26
N LEU A 264 -20.25 -29.86 9.59
CA LEU A 264 -19.84 -28.47 9.76
C LEU A 264 -20.71 -27.78 10.81
N THR A 265 -20.08 -27.21 11.82
CA THR A 265 -20.72 -26.49 12.93
C THR A 265 -20.09 -25.10 13.12
N GLY A 266 -20.72 -24.26 13.95
CA GLY A 266 -20.25 -22.91 14.26
C GLY A 266 -20.74 -21.85 13.27
N GLY A 267 -20.61 -20.58 13.62
CA GLY A 267 -21.15 -19.47 12.82
C GLY A 267 -20.58 -19.38 11.41
N CYS A 268 -19.30 -19.68 11.22
CA CYS A 268 -18.66 -19.66 9.91
C CYS A 268 -19.25 -20.70 8.94
N SER A 269 -19.91 -21.76 9.43
CA SER A 269 -20.54 -22.75 8.55
C SER A 269 -21.68 -22.17 7.69
N LEU A 270 -22.23 -21.01 8.09
CA LEU A 270 -23.28 -20.28 7.38
C LEU A 270 -22.77 -19.42 6.22
N ILE A 271 -21.45 -19.34 6.02
CA ILE A 271 -20.88 -18.60 4.89
C ILE A 271 -21.40 -19.21 3.57
N PRO A 272 -22.05 -18.42 2.70
CA PRO A 272 -22.61 -18.92 1.45
C PRO A 272 -21.55 -19.62 0.59
N GLY A 273 -21.82 -20.87 0.21
CA GLY A 273 -20.92 -21.67 -0.64
C GLY A 273 -19.84 -22.45 0.10
N LEU A 274 -19.67 -22.28 1.43
CA LEU A 274 -18.65 -22.98 2.19
C LEU A 274 -18.81 -24.51 2.12
N VAL A 275 -20.04 -25.02 2.26
CA VAL A 275 -20.32 -26.46 2.13
C VAL A 275 -19.87 -27.00 0.78
N LYS A 276 -20.20 -26.29 -0.30
CA LYS A 276 -19.82 -26.69 -1.67
C LYS A 276 -18.30 -26.65 -1.83
N ARG A 277 -17.63 -25.65 -1.24
CA ARG A 277 -16.18 -25.54 -1.24
C ARG A 277 -15.54 -26.72 -0.52
N VAL A 278 -15.96 -27.04 0.71
CA VAL A 278 -15.44 -28.19 1.47
C VAL A 278 -15.69 -29.52 0.76
N VAL A 279 -16.86 -29.71 0.13
CA VAL A 279 -17.14 -30.89 -0.70
C VAL A 279 -16.14 -31.00 -1.85
N LYS A 280 -15.83 -29.89 -2.52
CA LYS A 280 -14.85 -29.85 -3.62
C LYS A 280 -13.43 -30.17 -3.12
N GLU A 281 -13.00 -29.57 -2.01
CA GLU A 281 -11.69 -29.84 -1.40
C GLU A 281 -11.55 -31.32 -1.02
N LEU A 282 -12.58 -31.90 -0.38
CA LEU A 282 -12.62 -33.34 -0.07
C LEU A 282 -12.56 -34.18 -1.35
N GLN A 283 -13.24 -33.78 -2.42
CA GLN A 283 -13.18 -34.50 -3.69
C GLN A 283 -11.77 -34.53 -4.29
N GLU A 284 -11.05 -33.41 -4.19
CA GLU A 284 -9.71 -33.25 -4.75
C GLU A 284 -8.64 -34.00 -3.96
N MET A 285 -8.75 -34.03 -2.62
CA MET A 285 -7.76 -34.69 -1.76
C MET A 285 -7.95 -36.22 -1.62
N ARG A 286 -9.11 -36.76 -2.03
CA ARG A 286 -9.45 -38.16 -1.79
C ARG A 286 -9.22 -39.05 -3.01
N PRO A 287 -8.94 -40.36 -2.81
CA PRO A 287 -8.80 -41.30 -3.91
C PRO A 287 -10.04 -41.34 -4.81
N PHE A 288 -9.82 -41.59 -6.10
CA PHE A 288 -10.88 -41.68 -7.10
C PHE A 288 -11.97 -42.69 -6.68
N LYS A 289 -13.24 -42.29 -6.82
CA LYS A 289 -14.44 -43.05 -6.40
C LYS A 289 -14.58 -43.32 -4.89
N SER A 290 -13.81 -42.65 -4.04
CA SER A 290 -14.08 -42.68 -2.60
C SER A 290 -15.40 -41.98 -2.25
N GLU A 291 -16.08 -42.49 -1.23
CA GLU A 291 -17.35 -41.93 -0.74
C GLU A 291 -17.10 -41.01 0.45
N PHE A 292 -17.76 -39.85 0.46
CA PHE A 292 -17.73 -38.90 1.56
C PHE A 292 -19.04 -38.10 1.61
N LYS A 293 -19.37 -37.56 2.78
CA LYS A 293 -20.58 -36.77 2.97
C LYS A 293 -20.30 -35.60 3.89
N VAL A 294 -20.66 -34.39 3.42
CA VAL A 294 -20.61 -33.16 4.22
C VAL A 294 -22.03 -32.77 4.59
N ASN A 295 -22.29 -32.65 5.88
CA ASN A 295 -23.57 -32.25 6.44
C ASN A 295 -23.41 -30.94 7.22
N VAL A 296 -24.49 -30.16 7.28
CA VAL A 296 -24.59 -28.98 8.13
C VAL A 296 -25.85 -29.12 8.97
N SER A 297 -25.80 -28.66 10.20
CA SER A 297 -26.99 -28.58 11.05
C SER A 297 -28.02 -27.58 10.53
N LYS A 298 -29.23 -27.70 11.06
CA LYS A 298 -30.27 -26.68 10.91
C LYS A 298 -29.86 -25.36 11.56
N ASP A 299 -29.27 -25.43 12.77
CA ASP A 299 -28.90 -24.26 13.58
C ASP A 299 -27.44 -24.34 14.06
N PRO A 300 -26.45 -24.25 13.15
CA PRO A 300 -25.04 -24.53 13.46
C PRO A 300 -24.40 -23.57 14.48
N THR A 301 -25.01 -22.40 14.71
CA THR A 301 -24.59 -21.45 15.75
C THR A 301 -25.00 -21.88 17.15
N LEU A 302 -26.08 -22.64 17.30
CA LEU A 302 -26.66 -23.04 18.59
C LEU A 302 -26.37 -24.50 18.96
N ASP A 303 -25.99 -25.34 18.00
CA ASP A 303 -25.77 -26.77 18.22
C ASP A 303 -24.84 -27.08 19.39
N ALA A 304 -23.75 -26.32 19.56
CA ALA A 304 -22.80 -26.55 20.65
C ALA A 304 -23.48 -26.39 22.02
N TRP A 305 -24.32 -25.36 22.16
CA TRP A 305 -25.08 -25.12 23.37
C TRP A 305 -26.21 -26.14 23.56
N LEU A 306 -26.92 -26.49 22.48
CA LEU A 306 -27.97 -27.50 22.51
C LEU A 306 -27.42 -28.88 22.91
N GLY A 307 -26.25 -29.26 22.39
CA GLY A 307 -25.55 -30.49 22.77
C GLY A 307 -25.13 -30.49 24.24
N ALA A 308 -24.63 -29.38 24.76
CA ALA A 308 -24.30 -29.24 26.17
C ALA A 308 -25.55 -29.31 27.08
N LYS A 309 -26.65 -28.69 26.66
CA LYS A 309 -27.95 -28.75 27.35
C LYS A 309 -28.49 -30.18 27.38
N ASP A 310 -28.45 -30.89 26.26
CA ASP A 310 -28.90 -32.29 26.19
C ASP A 310 -28.00 -33.21 27.03
N PHE A 311 -26.68 -32.97 27.04
CA PHE A 311 -25.74 -33.68 27.92
C PHE A 311 -26.02 -33.40 29.39
N ALA A 312 -26.29 -32.15 29.78
CA ALA A 312 -26.60 -31.77 31.17
C ALA A 312 -27.88 -32.42 31.71
N LEU A 313 -28.84 -32.72 30.83
CA LEU A 313 -30.08 -33.42 31.16
C LEU A 313 -29.92 -34.95 31.16
N SER A 314 -28.77 -35.47 30.71
CA SER A 314 -28.52 -36.91 30.63
C SER A 314 -28.17 -37.51 31.99
N GLU A 315 -28.47 -38.80 32.17
CA GLU A 315 -28.10 -39.57 33.37
C GLU A 315 -26.58 -39.66 33.58
N TYR A 316 -25.79 -39.44 32.51
CA TYR A 316 -24.33 -39.47 32.56
C TYR A 316 -23.73 -38.18 33.14
N PHE A 317 -24.48 -37.08 33.17
CA PHE A 317 -23.96 -35.77 33.59
C PHE A 317 -23.26 -35.82 34.96
N PRO A 318 -23.86 -36.38 36.03
CA PRO A 318 -23.24 -36.40 37.35
C PRO A 318 -21.88 -37.11 37.37
N LYS A 319 -21.68 -38.12 36.51
CA LYS A 319 -20.42 -38.89 36.43
C LYS A 319 -19.22 -38.01 36.05
N TYR A 320 -19.46 -36.96 35.26
CA TYR A 320 -18.42 -36.09 34.72
C TYR A 320 -18.37 -34.71 35.36
N THR A 321 -19.19 -34.47 36.39
CA THR A 321 -19.14 -33.24 37.20
C THR A 321 -18.11 -33.33 38.32
N ILE A 322 -17.48 -32.21 38.65
CA ILE A 322 -16.55 -32.10 39.78
C ILE A 322 -17.31 -31.51 40.96
N SER A 323 -17.38 -32.25 42.07
CA SER A 323 -17.98 -31.74 43.29
C SER A 323 -17.08 -30.73 44.00
N ARG A 324 -17.67 -29.89 44.86
CA ARG A 324 -16.90 -28.95 45.68
C ARG A 324 -15.83 -29.66 46.53
N GLN A 325 -16.14 -30.84 47.07
CA GLN A 325 -15.19 -31.61 47.87
C GLN A 325 -14.02 -32.11 47.01
N GLU A 326 -14.30 -32.69 45.84
CA GLU A 326 -13.25 -33.14 44.90
C GLU A 326 -12.33 -32.00 44.47
N TYR A 327 -12.88 -30.80 44.25
CA TYR A 327 -12.09 -29.61 43.93
C TYR A 327 -11.17 -29.20 45.09
N LEU A 328 -11.66 -29.24 46.34
CA LEU A 328 -10.84 -28.91 47.51
C LEU A 328 -9.72 -29.94 47.73
N ASP A 329 -9.97 -31.21 47.45
CA ASP A 329 -9.01 -32.30 47.66
C ASP A 329 -7.97 -32.40 46.53
N LYS A 330 -8.38 -32.15 45.28
CA LYS A 330 -7.55 -32.37 44.07
C LYS A 330 -7.01 -31.07 43.45
N GLY A 331 -7.50 -29.92 43.89
CA GLY A 331 -7.09 -28.62 43.39
C GLY A 331 -7.80 -28.19 42.09
N GLY A 332 -7.45 -27.00 41.61
CA GLY A 332 -8.14 -26.35 40.49
C GLY A 332 -7.78 -26.88 39.10
N GLU A 333 -6.68 -27.63 38.98
CA GLU A 333 -6.21 -28.17 37.71
C GLU A 333 -6.80 -29.56 37.42
N TYR A 334 -7.47 -30.16 38.41
CA TYR A 334 -8.11 -31.45 38.24
C TYR A 334 -9.32 -31.37 37.30
N LEU A 335 -9.32 -32.23 36.27
CA LEU A 335 -10.46 -32.42 35.38
C LEU A 335 -10.87 -33.89 35.37
N LYS A 336 -12.19 -34.16 35.40
CA LYS A 336 -12.69 -35.51 35.16
C LYS A 336 -12.61 -35.83 33.67
N GLU A 337 -12.02 -36.97 33.36
CA GLU A 337 -11.90 -37.43 31.98
C GLU A 337 -13.27 -37.72 31.37
N HIS A 338 -13.53 -37.10 30.23
CA HIS A 338 -14.71 -37.33 29.40
C HIS A 338 -14.23 -37.55 27.97
N TYR A 339 -14.84 -38.49 27.23
CA TYR A 339 -14.40 -38.87 25.88
C TYR A 339 -14.45 -37.71 24.86
N ALA A 340 -15.24 -36.66 25.14
CA ALA A 340 -15.34 -35.45 24.34
C ALA A 340 -14.67 -34.21 24.99
N SER A 341 -13.85 -34.40 26.03
CA SER A 341 -13.08 -33.34 26.69
C SER A 341 -11.59 -33.57 26.50
N ASN A 342 -10.79 -32.57 26.85
CA ASN A 342 -9.35 -32.70 26.95
C ASN A 342 -8.96 -33.79 27.97
N ILE A 343 -7.87 -34.48 27.68
CA ILE A 343 -7.26 -35.47 28.57
C ILE A 343 -6.72 -34.74 29.80
N TYR A 344 -6.99 -35.27 30.99
CA TYR A 344 -6.41 -34.73 32.21
C TYR A 344 -4.92 -35.10 32.29
N LEU A 345 -4.07 -34.08 32.39
CA LEU A 345 -2.65 -34.23 32.63
C LEU A 345 -2.36 -33.70 34.04
N PRO A 346 -1.90 -34.56 34.98
CA PRO A 346 -1.57 -34.09 36.32
C PRO A 346 -0.40 -33.11 36.23
N SER A 347 -0.52 -31.99 36.94
CA SER A 347 0.56 -31.02 37.02
C SER A 347 1.80 -31.69 37.61
N PRO A 348 2.98 -31.37 37.06
CA PRO A 348 4.23 -31.89 37.60
C PRO A 348 4.33 -31.52 39.09
N MET A 349 4.77 -32.48 39.90
CA MET A 349 5.02 -32.24 41.32
C MET A 349 5.94 -31.01 41.46
N PRO A 350 5.66 -30.10 42.43
CA PRO A 350 6.57 -29.00 42.67
C PRO A 350 7.97 -29.54 42.92
N LEU A 351 8.96 -28.96 42.25
CA LEU A 351 10.37 -29.32 42.42
C LEU A 351 10.69 -29.34 43.91
N SER A 352 11.45 -30.34 44.36
CA SER A 352 11.93 -30.32 45.72
C SER A 352 12.78 -29.05 45.93
N LEU A 353 12.82 -28.52 47.15
CA LEU A 353 13.64 -27.34 47.45
C LEU A 353 15.12 -27.55 47.03
N VAL A 354 15.58 -28.80 47.06
CA VAL A 354 16.94 -29.22 46.67
C VAL A 354 17.13 -29.14 45.15
N ASP A 355 16.14 -29.58 44.37
CA ASP A 355 16.20 -29.51 42.90
C ASP A 355 16.05 -28.08 42.37
N SER A 356 15.31 -27.24 43.10
CA SER A 356 15.15 -25.82 42.79
C SER A 356 16.46 -25.04 42.90
N ILE A 357 17.29 -25.35 43.91
CA ILE A 357 18.60 -24.72 44.12
C ILE A 357 19.60 -25.17 43.04
N ASN A 358 19.59 -26.47 42.71
CA ASN A 358 20.47 -27.01 41.66
C ASN A 358 20.15 -26.45 40.28
N ASN A 359 18.86 -26.30 39.93
CA ASN A 359 18.45 -25.73 38.65
C ASN A 359 18.65 -24.21 38.57
N ALA A 360 18.48 -23.48 39.68
CA ALA A 360 18.77 -22.04 39.72
C ALA A 360 20.27 -21.73 39.50
N THR A 361 21.16 -22.69 39.76
CA THR A 361 22.61 -22.52 39.54
C THR A 361 23.02 -22.77 38.08
N ILE A 362 22.16 -23.43 37.28
CA ILE A 362 22.45 -23.83 35.89
C ILE A 362 21.86 -22.84 34.87
N ILE A 363 20.94 -21.96 35.28
CA ILE A 363 20.45 -20.89 34.40
C ILE A 363 21.55 -19.81 34.32
N VAL A 364 22.49 -20.01 33.39
CA VAL A 364 23.33 -18.94 32.88
C VAL A 364 22.36 -17.96 32.23
N GLN A 365 22.30 -16.76 32.82
CA GLN A 365 21.56 -15.63 32.31
C GLN A 365 22.23 -15.19 31.00
N GLU A 366 21.81 -15.76 29.87
CA GLU A 366 22.13 -15.19 28.56
C GLU A 366 21.28 -13.93 28.41
N ASP A 367 21.90 -12.79 28.70
CA ASP A 367 21.33 -11.48 28.41
C ASP A 367 21.17 -11.38 26.88
N ILE A 368 19.93 -11.39 26.41
CA ILE A 368 19.59 -11.14 25.01
C ILE A 368 19.68 -9.63 24.80
N GLU A 369 20.79 -9.17 24.23
CA GLU A 369 20.87 -7.82 23.65
C GLU A 369 19.91 -7.75 22.46
N ILE A 370 18.84 -6.96 22.61
CA ILE A 370 17.94 -6.61 21.52
C ILE A 370 18.53 -5.36 20.85
N ASP A 371 19.27 -5.57 19.77
CA ASP A 371 19.60 -4.48 18.85
C ASP A 371 18.33 -4.02 18.13
N VAL A 372 17.88 -2.82 18.49
CA VAL A 372 16.82 -2.12 17.77
C VAL A 372 17.44 -1.56 16.48
N ILE A 373 17.12 -2.17 15.34
CA ILE A 373 17.34 -1.59 14.01
C ILE A 373 16.14 -0.73 13.63
#